data_AF-A0AAW0JYL5-F1
#
_entry.id   AF-A0AAW0JYL5-F1
#
_cell.length_a   1.000
_cell.length_b   1.000
_cell.length_c   1.000
_cell.angle_alpha   90.00
_cell.angle_beta   90.00
_cell.angle_gamma   90.00
#
_symmetry.space_group_name_H-M   'P 1'
#
loop_
_entity.id
_entity.type
_entity.pdbx_description
1 polymer ?
#
loop_
_entity_poly.entity_id
_entity_poly.type
_entity_poly.pdbx_seq_one_letter_code
_entity_poly.pdbx_strand_id
1 'polypeptide(L)'
;MAVANSESVLLKDFKIPTYILVSEAKVEKVPEEPKCPVIVFINSKSGGQLGGDLLVTFRNLLNEEQVFDLGEEAPDKVLRRIYVNLEKLKNSGDELAVKIQKNLRLIVAGGDGTAGWLLGVVSDLKLSHSPPIATVPLGTGNNLPFSFGWGKKNPGTDDNSVKLFLGEVMKAKEMKIDSWHIIMRMKTPKEGSCDPIAPLELPHSLHAFHRCSEADELNVEGCHTFRGGFWNYFSMGMDAQVSYAFHSERKLHPEKFKNQLINQSTYAKLGCTQGWFCASLFHPASQ
;
A
#
# COMPACT_ATOMS: atom_id res chain seq x y z
N MET A 1 28.82 3.49 26.21
CA MET A 1 28.07 2.32 26.71
C MET A 1 26.58 2.56 26.97
N ALA A 2 26.10 3.81 27.14
CA ALA A 2 24.66 4.07 27.33
C ALA A 2 23.79 4.03 26.04
N VAL A 3 24.36 4.35 24.87
CA VAL A 3 23.62 4.45 23.58
C VAL A 3 23.22 3.08 23.01
N ALA A 4 24.11 2.09 23.08
CA ALA A 4 23.82 0.73 22.63
C ALA A 4 22.70 0.05 23.45
N ASN A 5 22.55 0.44 24.72
CA ASN A 5 21.52 -0.12 25.59
C ASN A 5 20.13 0.46 25.24
N SER A 6 20.01 1.75 24.92
CA SER A 6 18.71 2.33 24.49
C SER A 6 18.28 1.85 23.10
N GLU A 7 19.22 1.61 22.19
CA GLU A 7 18.91 1.06 20.86
C GLU A 7 18.41 -0.38 20.91
N SER A 8 19.00 -1.23 21.76
CA SER A 8 18.55 -2.61 21.93
C SER A 8 17.17 -2.71 22.60
N VAL A 9 16.84 -1.76 23.48
CA VAL A 9 15.55 -1.66 24.17
C VAL A 9 14.45 -1.24 23.19
N LEU A 10 14.76 -0.34 22.24
CA LEU A 10 13.78 0.15 21.27
C LEU A 10 13.30 -0.97 20.33
N LEU A 11 14.20 -1.84 19.84
CA LEU A 11 13.80 -2.90 18.88
C LEU A 11 12.93 -3.99 19.50
N LYS A 12 13.08 -4.27 20.80
CA LYS A 12 12.25 -5.28 21.50
C LYS A 12 10.78 -4.90 21.51
N ASP A 13 10.47 -3.61 21.60
CA ASP A 13 9.10 -3.10 21.60
C ASP A 13 8.36 -3.38 20.27
N PHE A 14 9.07 -3.73 19.19
CA PHE A 14 8.51 -4.00 17.86
C PHE A 14 8.49 -5.48 17.48
N LYS A 15 9.20 -6.36 18.19
CA LYS A 15 9.38 -7.77 17.80
C LYS A 15 8.20 -8.63 18.23
N ILE A 16 7.56 -9.28 17.26
CA ILE A 16 6.52 -10.27 17.49
C ILE A 16 7.17 -11.66 17.62
N PRO A 17 6.81 -12.44 18.66
CA PRO A 17 7.27 -13.81 18.83
C PRO A 17 6.86 -14.72 17.66
N THR A 18 7.75 -15.61 17.24
CA THR A 18 7.54 -16.46 16.05
C THR A 18 6.29 -17.33 16.15
N TYR A 19 5.95 -17.85 17.33
CA TYR A 19 4.76 -18.68 17.53
C TYR A 19 3.42 -17.95 17.30
N ILE A 20 3.44 -16.61 17.34
CA ILE A 20 2.27 -15.78 17.02
C ILE A 20 2.14 -15.60 15.49
N LEU A 21 3.25 -15.58 14.77
CA LEU A 21 3.30 -15.41 13.32
C LEU A 21 3.14 -16.74 12.57
N VAL A 22 3.63 -17.83 13.16
CA VAL A 22 3.70 -19.17 12.57
C VAL A 22 3.05 -20.18 13.53
N SER A 23 1.91 -20.74 13.13
CA SER A 23 1.08 -21.63 13.97
C SER A 23 1.75 -22.91 14.45
N GLU A 24 2.80 -23.37 13.77
CA GLU A 24 3.52 -24.62 14.06
C GLU A 24 4.77 -24.40 14.92
N ALA A 25 5.15 -23.14 15.18
CA ALA A 25 6.33 -22.84 15.96
C ALA A 25 6.11 -23.13 17.46
N LYS A 26 7.19 -23.51 18.15
CA LYS A 26 7.15 -23.79 19.58
C LYS A 26 6.86 -22.50 20.36
N VAL A 27 6.00 -22.59 21.37
CA VAL A 27 5.72 -21.45 22.24
C VAL A 27 6.98 -21.06 22.99
N GLU A 28 7.37 -19.80 22.85
CA GLU A 28 8.55 -19.23 23.50
C GLU A 28 8.12 -18.34 24.67
N LYS A 29 8.82 -18.44 25.80
CA LYS A 29 8.64 -17.49 26.90
C LYS A 29 9.39 -16.21 26.56
N VAL A 30 8.64 -15.17 26.25
CA VAL A 30 9.19 -13.85 25.97
C VAL A 30 9.39 -13.10 27.29
N PRO A 31 10.58 -12.57 27.58
CA PRO A 31 10.86 -11.92 28.86
C PRO A 31 10.17 -10.55 29.02
N GLU A 32 9.78 -9.89 27.92
CA GLU A 32 9.16 -8.57 27.94
C GLU A 32 8.16 -8.43 26.80
N GLU A 33 7.03 -7.79 27.07
CA GLU A 33 5.92 -7.64 26.11
C GLU A 33 6.19 -6.48 25.14
N PRO A 34 6.04 -6.67 23.81
CA PRO A 34 6.28 -5.61 22.85
C PRO A 34 5.19 -4.53 22.96
N LYS A 35 5.60 -3.27 23.13
CA LYS A 35 4.65 -2.13 23.25
C LYS A 35 4.01 -1.73 21.92
N CYS A 36 4.73 -1.90 20.82
CA CYS A 36 4.31 -1.48 19.48
C CYS A 36 4.68 -2.56 18.45
N PRO A 37 4.11 -3.78 18.54
CA PRO A 37 4.41 -4.84 17.59
C PRO A 37 4.09 -4.40 16.15
N VAL A 38 4.97 -4.73 15.21
CA VAL A 38 4.80 -4.34 13.79
C VAL A 38 4.87 -5.54 12.85
N ILE A 39 4.02 -5.51 11.84
CA ILE A 39 4.16 -6.34 10.64
C ILE A 39 4.50 -5.42 9.48
N VAL A 40 5.52 -5.79 8.71
CA VAL A 40 6.06 -4.97 7.63
C VAL A 40 5.79 -5.65 6.29
N PHE A 41 5.14 -4.92 5.38
CA PHE A 41 4.91 -5.31 4.00
C PHE A 41 5.74 -4.43 3.09
N ILE A 42 6.56 -5.02 2.23
CA ILE A 42 7.48 -4.27 1.37
C ILE A 42 7.29 -4.73 -0.06
N ASN A 43 7.15 -3.81 -1.00
CA ASN A 43 7.29 -4.14 -2.41
C ASN A 43 8.76 -3.94 -2.80
N SER A 44 9.51 -5.04 -2.88
CA SER A 44 10.97 -5.01 -3.15
C SER A 44 11.35 -4.31 -4.45
N LYS A 45 10.44 -4.31 -5.44
CA LYS A 45 10.64 -3.66 -6.75
C LYS A 45 10.37 -2.15 -6.74
N SER A 46 9.83 -1.60 -5.65
CA SER A 46 9.53 -0.16 -5.53
C SER A 46 10.79 0.69 -5.28
N GLY A 47 10.72 1.96 -5.64
CA GLY A 47 11.77 2.95 -5.35
C GLY A 47 13.08 2.77 -6.11
N GLY A 48 13.13 1.97 -7.18
CA GLY A 48 14.37 1.74 -7.91
C GLY A 48 15.39 0.91 -7.12
N GLN A 49 14.93 -0.19 -6.50
CA GLN A 49 15.66 -1.10 -5.60
C GLN A 49 15.70 -0.70 -4.11
N LEU A 50 15.26 0.51 -3.75
CA LEU A 50 15.14 0.90 -2.33
C LEU A 50 14.25 -0.05 -1.52
N GLY A 51 13.22 -0.65 -2.16
CA GLY A 51 12.40 -1.67 -1.51
C GLY A 51 13.18 -2.94 -1.16
N GLY A 52 14.10 -3.38 -2.02
CA GLY A 52 14.97 -4.53 -1.75
C GLY A 52 15.92 -4.26 -0.59
N ASP A 53 16.54 -3.07 -0.56
CA ASP A 53 17.42 -2.66 0.54
C ASP A 53 16.65 -2.61 1.87
N LEU A 54 15.44 -2.01 1.87
CA LEU A 54 14.58 -1.98 3.05
C LEU A 54 14.18 -3.37 3.52
N LEU A 55 13.90 -4.30 2.61
CA LEU A 55 13.55 -5.68 2.95
C LEU A 55 14.66 -6.33 3.76
N VAL A 56 15.91 -6.19 3.30
CA VAL A 56 17.10 -6.71 4.01
C VAL A 56 17.24 -6.04 5.38
N THR A 57 17.18 -4.71 5.44
CA THR A 57 17.35 -3.96 6.69
C THR A 57 16.27 -4.30 7.72
N PHE A 58 14.99 -4.34 7.31
CA PHE A 58 13.91 -4.72 8.22
C PHE A 58 14.09 -6.16 8.72
N ARG A 59 14.40 -7.14 7.85
CA ARG A 59 14.63 -8.54 8.28
C ARG A 59 15.81 -8.67 9.26
N ASN A 60 16.85 -7.85 9.13
CA ASN A 60 17.97 -7.83 10.07
C ASN A 60 17.60 -7.25 11.44
N LEU A 61 16.75 -6.21 11.47
CA LEU A 61 16.37 -5.51 12.71
C LEU A 61 15.23 -6.21 13.46
N LEU A 62 14.33 -6.86 12.73
CA LEU A 62 13.07 -7.45 13.21
C LEU A 62 13.14 -8.97 13.22
N ASN A 63 12.02 -9.62 13.56
CA ASN A 63 11.85 -11.04 13.26
C ASN A 63 11.70 -11.20 11.73
N GLU A 64 12.34 -12.18 11.11
CA GLU A 64 12.19 -12.37 9.65
C GLU A 64 10.74 -12.71 9.28
N GLU A 65 10.04 -13.43 10.15
CA GLU A 65 8.64 -13.84 9.99
C GLU A 65 7.63 -12.69 10.15
N GLN A 66 8.06 -11.46 10.49
CA GLN A 66 7.20 -10.28 10.52
C GLN A 66 7.46 -9.31 9.35
N VAL A 67 8.31 -9.68 8.39
CA VAL A 67 8.69 -8.85 7.23
C VAL A 67 8.44 -9.59 5.92
N PHE A 68 7.41 -9.16 5.20
CA PHE A 68 6.90 -9.82 4.01
C PHE A 68 7.20 -9.02 2.74
N ASP A 69 7.76 -9.70 1.72
CA ASP A 69 7.80 -9.15 0.36
C ASP A 69 6.45 -9.37 -0.33
N LEU A 70 5.80 -8.28 -0.73
CA LEU A 70 4.53 -8.27 -1.46
C LEU A 70 4.65 -8.86 -2.87
N GLY A 71 5.87 -9.00 -3.39
CA GLY A 71 6.14 -9.75 -4.62
C GLY A 71 6.10 -11.27 -4.44
N GLU A 72 6.25 -11.76 -3.21
CA GLU A 72 6.29 -13.19 -2.86
C GLU A 72 4.97 -13.66 -2.26
N GLU A 73 4.42 -12.92 -1.28
CA GLU A 73 3.17 -13.27 -0.59
C GLU A 73 2.20 -12.09 -0.55
N ALA A 74 0.95 -12.36 -0.93
CA ALA A 74 -0.11 -11.35 -0.91
C ALA A 74 -0.54 -11.02 0.53
N PRO A 75 -0.83 -9.73 0.85
CA PRO A 75 -1.09 -9.29 2.21
C PRO A 75 -2.38 -9.89 2.79
N ASP A 76 -3.36 -10.24 1.95
CA ASP A 76 -4.59 -10.91 2.41
C ASP A 76 -4.30 -12.31 2.97
N LYS A 77 -3.40 -13.08 2.32
CA LYS A 77 -3.00 -14.41 2.80
C LYS A 77 -2.25 -14.30 4.12
N VAL A 78 -1.28 -13.39 4.20
CA VAL A 78 -0.49 -13.14 5.40
C VAL A 78 -1.39 -12.73 6.57
N LEU A 79 -2.22 -11.70 6.38
CA LEU A 79 -3.08 -11.20 7.45
C LEU A 79 -4.10 -12.24 7.87
N ARG A 80 -4.73 -12.98 6.94
CA ARG A 80 -5.65 -14.07 7.32
C ARG A 80 -4.95 -15.13 8.16
N ARG A 81 -3.76 -15.58 7.76
CA ARG A 81 -2.96 -16.56 8.52
C ARG A 81 -2.69 -16.06 9.93
N ILE A 82 -2.18 -14.84 10.07
CA ILE A 82 -1.81 -14.26 11.37
C ILE A 82 -3.03 -14.05 12.26
N TYR A 83 -4.13 -13.48 11.74
CA TYR A 83 -5.33 -13.24 12.53
C TYR A 83 -6.05 -14.53 12.93
N VAL A 84 -6.05 -15.57 12.08
CA VAL A 84 -6.56 -16.90 12.47
C VAL A 84 -5.72 -17.49 13.61
N ASN A 85 -4.39 -17.36 13.54
CA ASN A 85 -3.52 -17.85 14.61
C ASN A 85 -3.69 -17.04 15.90
N LEU A 86 -3.77 -15.71 15.82
CA LEU A 86 -4.05 -14.85 16.97
C LEU A 86 -5.36 -15.24 17.65
N GLU A 87 -6.42 -15.47 16.88
CA GLU A 87 -7.72 -15.88 17.43
C GLU A 87 -7.65 -17.26 18.10
N LYS A 88 -6.96 -18.22 17.48
CA LYS A 88 -6.69 -19.53 18.09
C LYS A 88 -5.94 -19.38 19.43
N LEU A 89 -4.88 -18.57 19.47
CA LEU A 89 -4.06 -18.36 20.67
C LEU A 89 -4.86 -17.67 21.79
N LYS A 90 -5.66 -16.67 21.45
CA LYS A 90 -6.58 -16.00 22.38
C LYS A 90 -7.57 -16.99 23.00
N ASN A 91 -8.16 -17.85 22.18
CA ASN A 91 -9.09 -18.88 22.66
C ASN A 91 -8.41 -19.94 23.54
N SER A 92 -7.09 -20.13 23.40
CA SER A 92 -6.30 -20.99 24.28
C SER A 92 -5.80 -20.29 25.56
N GLY A 93 -6.15 -19.03 25.78
CA GLY A 93 -5.77 -18.26 26.98
C GLY A 93 -4.42 -17.55 26.90
N ASP A 94 -3.86 -17.35 25.70
CA ASP A 94 -2.62 -16.59 25.52
C ASP A 94 -2.87 -15.08 25.66
N GLU A 95 -2.49 -14.51 26.80
CA GLU A 95 -2.63 -13.07 27.08
C GLU A 95 -1.74 -12.20 26.19
N LEU A 96 -0.58 -12.70 25.76
CA LEU A 96 0.34 -11.97 24.89
C LEU A 96 -0.28 -11.80 23.51
N ALA A 97 -0.94 -12.82 22.97
CA ALA A 97 -1.67 -12.73 21.70
C ALA A 97 -2.77 -11.65 21.74
N VAL A 98 -3.51 -11.52 22.85
CA VAL A 98 -4.51 -10.45 23.04
C VAL A 98 -3.85 -9.07 22.96
N LYS A 99 -2.74 -8.88 23.69
CA LYS A 99 -2.02 -7.60 23.74
C LYS A 99 -1.39 -7.25 22.39
N ILE A 100 -0.79 -8.23 21.71
CA ILE A 100 -0.23 -8.03 20.38
C ILE A 100 -1.31 -7.62 19.39
N GLN A 101 -2.44 -8.33 19.33
CA GLN A 101 -3.54 -7.94 18.44
C GLN A 101 -4.01 -6.50 18.70
N LYS A 102 -4.09 -6.09 19.96
CA LYS A 102 -4.54 -4.74 20.36
C LYS A 102 -3.55 -3.64 19.96
N ASN A 103 -2.25 -3.88 20.07
CA ASN A 103 -1.21 -2.88 19.85
C ASN A 103 -0.53 -2.99 18.47
N LEU A 104 -0.95 -3.93 17.64
CA LEU A 104 -0.38 -4.20 16.32
C LEU A 104 -0.50 -2.99 15.41
N ARG A 105 0.62 -2.62 14.78
CA ARG A 105 0.67 -1.65 13.68
C ARG A 105 1.18 -2.35 12.43
N LEU A 106 0.72 -1.89 11.27
CA LEU A 106 1.24 -2.36 9.98
C LEU A 106 2.14 -1.28 9.39
N ILE A 107 3.20 -1.69 8.72
CA ILE A 107 4.04 -0.81 7.90
C ILE A 107 3.93 -1.30 6.46
N VAL A 108 3.73 -0.39 5.51
CA VAL A 108 3.77 -0.70 4.08
C VAL A 108 4.77 0.18 3.36
N ALA A 109 5.74 -0.44 2.70
CA ALA A 109 6.75 0.26 1.91
C ALA A 109 6.52 0.04 0.42
N GLY A 110 6.24 1.13 -0.29
CA GLY A 110 5.88 1.08 -1.71
C GLY A 110 5.40 2.43 -2.25
N GLY A 111 4.79 2.41 -3.44
CA GLY A 111 4.06 3.57 -3.95
C GLY A 111 2.61 3.59 -3.47
N ASP A 112 1.85 4.61 -3.90
CA ASP A 112 0.43 4.78 -3.54
C ASP A 112 -0.43 3.54 -3.84
N GLY A 113 -0.16 2.81 -4.93
CA GLY A 113 -0.86 1.56 -5.25
C GLY A 113 -0.59 0.43 -4.25
N THR A 114 0.66 0.30 -3.78
CA THR A 114 1.02 -0.69 -2.75
C THR A 114 0.33 -0.39 -1.42
N ALA A 115 0.34 0.88 -1.01
CA ALA A 115 -0.36 1.31 0.20
C ALA A 115 -1.88 1.12 0.07
N GLY A 116 -2.47 1.51 -1.07
CA GLY A 116 -3.88 1.30 -1.37
C GLY A 116 -4.29 -0.17 -1.34
N TRP A 117 -3.45 -1.07 -1.84
CA TRP A 117 -3.71 -2.51 -1.79
C TRP A 117 -3.82 -3.03 -0.35
N LEU A 118 -2.87 -2.67 0.54
CA LEU A 118 -2.94 -3.08 1.94
C LEU A 118 -4.16 -2.47 2.65
N LEU A 119 -4.47 -1.20 2.39
CA LEU A 119 -5.65 -0.52 2.95
C LEU A 119 -6.95 -1.25 2.56
N GLY A 120 -7.07 -1.65 1.30
CA GLY A 120 -8.19 -2.43 0.80
C GLY A 120 -8.31 -3.80 1.45
N VAL A 121 -7.19 -4.52 1.59
CA VAL A 121 -7.18 -5.81 2.29
C VAL A 121 -7.63 -5.67 3.75
N VAL A 122 -7.11 -4.68 4.49
CA VAL A 122 -7.51 -4.46 5.89
C VAL A 122 -9.00 -4.07 5.99
N SER A 123 -9.51 -3.31 5.02
CA SER A 123 -10.93 -2.97 4.92
C SER A 123 -11.80 -4.22 4.70
N ASP A 124 -11.37 -5.14 3.82
CA ASP A 124 -12.13 -6.35 3.48
C ASP A 124 -12.16 -7.39 4.60
N LEU A 125 -11.12 -7.44 5.43
CA LEU A 125 -11.03 -8.39 6.54
C LEU A 125 -12.07 -8.12 7.64
N LYS A 126 -12.67 -6.92 7.69
CA LYS A 126 -13.70 -6.53 8.68
C LYS A 126 -13.30 -6.92 10.11
N LEU A 127 -12.04 -6.67 10.45
CA LEU A 127 -11.47 -6.99 11.75
C LEU A 127 -12.21 -6.19 12.85
N SER A 128 -12.42 -6.81 14.01
CA SER A 128 -13.00 -6.12 15.17
C SER A 128 -12.16 -4.92 15.63
N HIS A 129 -10.84 -5.04 15.46
CA HIS A 129 -9.85 -4.00 15.65
C HIS A 129 -8.92 -3.95 14.45
N SER A 130 -9.14 -3.01 13.55
CA SER A 130 -8.26 -2.76 12.40
C SER A 130 -6.97 -2.09 12.87
N PRO A 131 -5.79 -2.65 12.55
CA PRO A 131 -4.51 -2.07 12.95
C PRO A 131 -4.23 -0.79 12.14
N PRO A 132 -3.64 0.26 12.75
CA PRO A 132 -3.20 1.43 12.01
C PRO A 132 -2.07 1.07 11.04
N ILE A 133 -2.02 1.76 9.90
CA ILE A 133 -1.04 1.51 8.83
C ILE A 133 -0.13 2.73 8.67
N ALA A 134 1.17 2.53 8.81
CA ALA A 134 2.21 3.50 8.47
C ALA A 134 2.73 3.23 7.06
N THR A 135 2.97 4.28 6.28
CA THR A 135 3.35 4.17 4.87
C THR A 135 4.76 4.71 4.64
N VAL A 136 5.67 3.88 4.12
CA VAL A 136 7.02 4.30 3.72
C VAL A 136 6.99 4.69 2.23
N PRO A 137 7.27 5.97 1.89
CA PRO A 137 7.17 6.49 0.53
C PRO A 137 8.30 5.99 -0.38
N LEU A 138 8.04 4.97 -1.20
CA LEU A 138 8.97 4.45 -2.22
C LEU A 138 8.52 4.71 -3.67
N GLY A 139 7.35 5.32 -3.86
CA GLY A 139 6.83 5.67 -5.18
C GLY A 139 7.36 6.99 -5.73
N THR A 140 6.85 7.39 -6.89
CA THR A 140 7.16 8.70 -7.50
C THR A 140 6.27 9.81 -6.94
N GLY A 141 4.95 9.55 -6.84
CA GLY A 141 3.96 10.52 -6.40
C GLY A 141 3.86 10.65 -4.88
N ASN A 142 3.78 9.51 -4.18
CA ASN A 142 3.74 9.41 -2.71
C ASN A 142 2.69 10.34 -2.09
N ASN A 143 1.49 10.35 -2.68
CA ASN A 143 0.40 11.21 -2.23
C ASN A 143 -0.21 10.69 -0.93
N LEU A 144 -0.41 9.37 -0.79
CA LEU A 144 -0.93 8.76 0.44
C LEU A 144 0.00 9.01 1.64
N PRO A 145 1.31 8.63 1.60
CA PRO A 145 2.21 8.90 2.71
C PRO A 145 2.33 10.39 3.03
N PHE A 146 2.28 11.28 2.02
CA PHE A 146 2.25 12.72 2.27
C PHE A 146 1.00 13.17 3.01
N SER A 147 -0.19 12.74 2.55
CA SER A 147 -1.48 13.07 3.18
C SER A 147 -1.60 12.52 4.60
N PHE A 148 -0.96 11.38 4.89
CA PHE A 148 -0.92 10.78 6.23
C PHE A 148 0.17 11.37 7.14
N GLY A 149 0.99 12.30 6.65
CA GLY A 149 2.02 12.98 7.43
C GLY A 149 3.40 12.31 7.46
N TRP A 150 3.60 11.23 6.69
CA TRP A 150 4.90 10.53 6.55
C TRP A 150 5.84 11.20 5.53
N GLY A 151 5.35 12.20 4.80
CA GLY A 151 6.13 12.94 3.80
C GLY A 151 6.23 12.25 2.43
N LYS A 152 6.95 12.91 1.51
CA LYS A 152 7.08 12.47 0.10
C LYS A 152 8.35 11.68 -0.21
N LYS A 153 9.35 11.74 0.66
CA LYS A 153 10.67 11.17 0.44
C LYS A 153 10.89 9.99 1.37
N ASN A 154 11.54 8.95 0.85
CA ASN A 154 11.95 7.81 1.66
C ASN A 154 12.83 8.30 2.84
N PRO A 155 12.55 7.91 4.09
CA PRO A 155 13.38 8.27 5.25
C PRO A 155 14.81 7.73 5.17
N GLY A 156 15.06 6.72 4.34
CA GLY A 156 16.36 6.07 4.15
C GLY A 156 16.21 4.55 4.19
N THR A 157 17.23 3.80 3.82
CA THR A 157 17.20 2.32 3.77
C THR A 157 18.19 1.66 4.73
N ASP A 158 19.09 2.43 5.33
CA ASP A 158 20.06 1.95 6.30
C ASP A 158 19.44 1.72 7.70
N ASP A 159 20.14 0.97 8.54
CA ASP A 159 19.72 0.61 9.89
C ASP A 159 19.26 1.80 10.74
N ASN A 160 19.98 2.92 10.69
CA ASN A 160 19.66 4.09 11.52
C ASN A 160 18.38 4.76 11.05
N SER A 161 18.23 4.94 9.73
CA SER A 161 17.01 5.48 9.12
C SER A 161 15.79 4.61 9.45
N VAL A 162 15.91 3.28 9.38
CA VAL A 162 14.81 2.36 9.73
C VAL A 162 14.48 2.40 11.22
N LYS A 163 15.48 2.44 12.11
CA LYS A 163 15.27 2.60 13.56
C LYS A 163 14.57 3.91 13.91
N LEU A 164 14.96 5.01 13.26
CA LEU A 164 14.30 6.31 13.43
C LEU A 164 12.84 6.25 12.99
N PHE A 165 12.57 5.67 11.82
CA PHE A 165 11.21 5.49 11.32
C PHE A 165 10.35 4.62 12.26
N LEU A 166 10.89 3.52 12.80
CA LEU A 166 10.20 2.72 13.81
C LEU A 166 9.86 3.54 15.05
N GLY A 167 10.79 4.40 15.50
CA GLY A 167 10.54 5.35 16.60
C GLY A 167 9.44 6.36 16.28
N GLU A 168 9.33 6.84 15.05
CA GLU A 168 8.22 7.67 14.58
C GLU A 168 6.91 6.88 14.55
N VAL A 169 6.92 5.64 14.06
CA VAL A 169 5.76 4.73 14.06
C VAL A 169 5.23 4.50 15.46
N MET A 170 6.09 4.32 16.47
CA MET A 170 5.66 4.18 17.86
C MET A 170 5.00 5.45 18.42
N LYS A 171 5.52 6.63 18.06
CA LYS A 171 5.02 7.92 18.55
C LYS A 171 3.84 8.48 17.74
N ALA A 172 3.59 7.90 16.56
CA ALA A 172 2.57 8.39 15.64
C ALA A 172 1.17 8.30 16.27
N LYS A 173 0.39 9.36 16.02
CA LYS A 173 -1.02 9.44 16.41
C LYS A 173 -1.87 8.67 15.40
N GLU A 174 -2.71 7.78 15.91
CA GLU A 174 -3.69 7.05 15.09
C GLU A 174 -4.76 8.01 14.56
N MET A 175 -5.14 7.81 13.30
CA MET A 175 -6.19 8.58 12.65
C MET A 175 -7.13 7.65 11.88
N LYS A 176 -8.40 8.02 11.85
CA LYS A 176 -9.37 7.40 10.95
C LYS A 176 -9.22 8.02 9.56
N ILE A 177 -9.42 7.21 8.54
CA ILE A 177 -9.40 7.63 7.15
C ILE A 177 -10.72 7.23 6.50
N ASP A 178 -11.16 8.04 5.54
CA ASP A 178 -12.31 7.70 4.71
C ASP A 178 -11.87 6.81 3.54
N SER A 179 -12.80 5.98 3.07
CA SER A 179 -12.65 5.20 1.84
C SER A 179 -13.74 5.62 0.85
N TRP A 180 -13.34 6.01 -0.34
CA TRP A 180 -14.26 6.40 -1.39
C TRP A 180 -14.64 5.19 -2.22
N HIS A 181 -15.93 5.02 -2.48
CA HIS A 181 -16.45 3.96 -3.33
C HIS A 181 -17.04 4.56 -4.59
N ILE A 182 -16.61 4.08 -5.76
CA ILE A 182 -17.09 4.55 -7.05
C ILE A 182 -17.77 3.42 -7.82
N ILE A 183 -18.87 3.77 -8.48
CA ILE A 183 -19.55 2.94 -9.47
C ILE A 183 -19.49 3.69 -10.79
N MET A 184 -18.84 3.09 -11.78
CA MET A 184 -18.70 3.65 -13.12
C MET A 184 -19.39 2.75 -14.13
N ARG A 185 -20.24 3.34 -14.97
CA ARG A 185 -20.97 2.62 -16.02
C ARG A 185 -20.55 3.18 -17.38
N MET A 186 -19.96 2.33 -18.21
CA MET A 186 -19.56 2.67 -19.57
C MET A 186 -20.46 1.93 -20.56
N LYS A 187 -21.04 2.63 -21.54
CA LYS A 187 -21.84 1.97 -22.58
C LYS A 187 -20.98 0.97 -23.34
N THR A 188 -21.46 -0.26 -23.51
CA THR A 188 -20.80 -1.27 -24.34
C THR A 188 -20.82 -0.78 -25.79
N PRO A 189 -19.66 -0.61 -26.45
CA PRO A 189 -19.61 -0.20 -27.84
C PRO A 189 -20.38 -1.21 -28.69
N LYS A 190 -21.32 -0.74 -29.53
CA LYS A 190 -22.04 -1.61 -30.49
C LYS A 190 -21.33 -1.67 -31.84
N GLU A 191 -20.63 -0.59 -32.23
CA GLU A 191 -19.73 -0.47 -33.41
C GLU A 191 -18.71 0.67 -33.16
N GLY A 192 -17.50 0.59 -33.72
CA GLY A 192 -16.47 1.65 -33.68
C GLY A 192 -15.04 1.15 -33.45
N SER A 193 -14.02 1.96 -33.74
CA SER A 193 -12.58 1.61 -33.63
C SER A 193 -12.07 1.40 -32.19
N CYS A 194 -12.98 1.37 -31.22
CA CYS A 194 -12.68 1.15 -29.82
C CYS A 194 -12.91 -0.33 -29.49
N ASP A 195 -12.17 -1.22 -30.16
CA ASP A 195 -12.09 -2.65 -29.81
C ASP A 195 -10.69 -3.22 -30.11
N PRO A 196 -10.11 -4.09 -29.26
CA PRO A 196 -10.58 -4.56 -27.95
C PRO A 196 -9.94 -3.80 -26.78
N ILE A 197 -10.73 -3.63 -25.72
CA ILE A 197 -10.33 -3.17 -24.38
C ILE A 197 -9.45 -4.26 -23.73
N ALA A 198 -8.13 -4.01 -23.64
CA ALA A 198 -7.20 -4.89 -22.92
C ALA A 198 -7.28 -4.68 -21.39
N PRO A 199 -6.95 -5.72 -20.61
CA PRO A 199 -7.86 -6.65 -19.94
C PRO A 199 -8.70 -6.03 -18.80
N LEU A 200 -9.73 -6.79 -18.38
CA LEU A 200 -10.59 -6.65 -17.19
C LEU A 200 -9.84 -6.62 -15.83
N GLU A 201 -8.62 -6.11 -15.78
CA GLU A 201 -7.93 -5.85 -14.52
C GLU A 201 -8.20 -4.40 -14.12
N LEU A 202 -8.93 -4.23 -13.01
CA LEU A 202 -9.06 -2.91 -12.41
C LEU A 202 -7.63 -2.32 -12.22
N PRO A 203 -7.43 -1.02 -12.44
CA PRO A 203 -6.16 -0.38 -12.11
C PRO A 203 -5.77 -0.77 -10.68
N HIS A 204 -4.49 -1.01 -10.42
CA HIS A 204 -4.01 -1.43 -9.08
C HIS A 204 -4.39 -0.44 -7.96
N SER A 205 -4.74 0.79 -8.34
CA SER A 205 -5.21 1.87 -7.46
C SER A 205 -6.69 1.74 -7.05
N LEU A 206 -7.47 0.92 -7.75
CA LEU A 206 -8.88 0.70 -7.51
C LEU A 206 -9.06 -0.67 -6.86
N HIS A 207 -9.31 -0.65 -5.55
CA HIS A 207 -9.55 -1.87 -4.78
C HIS A 207 -10.88 -2.50 -5.19
N ALA A 208 -10.83 -3.73 -5.68
CA ALA A 208 -12.00 -4.47 -6.15
C ALA A 208 -12.87 -4.89 -4.96
N PHE A 209 -13.96 -4.19 -4.70
CA PHE A 209 -14.98 -4.66 -3.76
C PHE A 209 -15.83 -5.75 -4.43
N HIS A 210 -15.29 -6.97 -4.53
CA HIS A 210 -15.86 -8.14 -5.20
C HIS A 210 -16.07 -7.94 -6.72
N ARG A 211 -15.69 -8.93 -7.54
CA ARG A 211 -16.09 -8.94 -8.96
C ARG A 211 -17.61 -8.95 -9.02
N CYS A 212 -18.21 -7.90 -9.56
CA CYS A 212 -19.66 -7.83 -9.77
C CYS A 212 -20.06 -9.00 -10.67
N SER A 213 -20.89 -9.92 -10.17
CA SER A 213 -21.45 -10.98 -11.00
C SER A 213 -22.36 -10.36 -12.06
N GLU A 214 -22.55 -11.01 -13.21
CA GLU A 214 -23.49 -10.53 -14.25
C GLU A 214 -24.92 -10.33 -13.69
N ALA A 215 -25.30 -11.09 -12.67
CA ALA A 215 -26.60 -11.03 -11.99
C ALA A 215 -26.72 -9.93 -10.90
N ASP A 216 -25.76 -9.02 -10.77
CA ASP A 216 -25.79 -7.94 -9.77
C ASP A 216 -26.86 -6.89 -10.11
N GLU A 217 -27.74 -6.57 -9.15
CA GLU A 217 -28.89 -5.64 -9.32
C GLU A 217 -28.48 -4.23 -9.78
N LEU A 218 -27.24 -3.82 -9.53
CA LEU A 218 -26.73 -2.51 -9.93
C LEU A 218 -26.09 -2.52 -11.33
N ASN A 219 -26.04 -3.67 -12.01
CA ASN A 219 -25.68 -3.77 -13.43
C ASN A 219 -26.77 -3.17 -14.30
N VAL A 220 -26.36 -2.52 -15.38
CA VAL A 220 -27.28 -1.91 -16.34
C VAL A 220 -27.04 -2.55 -17.70
N GLU A 221 -28.10 -3.07 -18.29
CA GLU A 221 -28.04 -3.71 -19.62
C GLU A 221 -27.43 -2.75 -20.66
N GLY A 222 -26.52 -3.26 -21.48
CA GLY A 222 -25.78 -2.45 -22.45
C GLY A 222 -24.66 -1.58 -21.87
N CYS A 223 -24.28 -1.77 -20.61
CA CYS A 223 -23.14 -1.09 -19.98
C CYS A 223 -22.16 -2.06 -19.29
N HIS A 224 -20.87 -1.81 -19.42
CA HIS A 224 -19.85 -2.35 -18.52
C HIS A 224 -19.87 -1.56 -17.20
N THR A 225 -20.08 -2.25 -16.09
CA THR A 225 -20.08 -1.65 -14.75
C THR A 225 -18.78 -1.98 -14.02
N PHE A 226 -18.06 -0.96 -13.59
CA PHE A 226 -16.85 -1.05 -12.79
C PHE A 226 -17.14 -0.53 -11.39
N ARG A 227 -16.66 -1.24 -10.38
CA ARG A 227 -16.76 -0.82 -8.97
C ARG A 227 -15.44 -1.02 -8.29
N GLY A 228 -15.16 -0.12 -7.36
CA GLY A 228 -14.07 -0.29 -6.44
C GLY A 228 -13.95 0.91 -5.54
N GLY A 229 -12.96 0.89 -4.67
CA GLY A 229 -12.66 2.07 -3.88
C GLY A 229 -11.20 2.41 -3.82
N PHE A 230 -10.99 3.61 -3.29
CA PHE A 230 -9.73 4.31 -3.33
C PHE A 230 -9.62 5.24 -2.12
N TRP A 231 -8.38 5.60 -1.78
CA TRP A 231 -8.03 6.40 -0.60
C TRP A 231 -7.36 7.73 -0.93
N ASN A 232 -7.27 8.08 -2.22
CA ASN A 232 -6.56 9.27 -2.67
C ASN A 232 -7.46 10.16 -3.54
N TYR A 233 -7.50 9.93 -4.85
CA TYR A 233 -8.35 10.68 -5.77
C TYR A 233 -8.81 9.80 -6.93
N PHE A 234 -9.88 10.26 -7.59
CA PHE A 234 -10.33 9.76 -8.88
C PHE A 234 -10.33 10.94 -9.86
N SER A 235 -9.78 10.73 -11.06
CA SER A 235 -9.74 11.76 -12.10
C SER A 235 -10.26 11.25 -13.44
N MET A 236 -10.81 12.17 -14.23
CA MET A 236 -11.27 11.95 -15.60
C MET A 236 -10.87 13.15 -16.47
N GLY A 237 -10.80 12.94 -17.79
CA GLY A 237 -10.37 13.97 -18.74
C GLY A 237 -8.83 14.10 -18.79
N MET A 238 -8.34 15.34 -18.91
CA MET A 238 -6.94 15.62 -19.24
C MET A 238 -5.94 15.07 -18.21
N ASP A 239 -6.23 15.18 -16.91
CA ASP A 239 -5.36 14.63 -15.85
C ASP A 239 -5.23 13.10 -15.96
N ALA A 240 -6.35 12.42 -16.19
CA ALA A 240 -6.37 10.97 -16.39
C ALA A 240 -5.60 10.56 -17.65
N GLN A 241 -5.68 11.35 -18.72
CA GLN A 241 -4.94 11.10 -19.96
C GLN A 241 -3.42 11.24 -19.76
N VAL A 242 -2.97 12.28 -19.04
CA VAL A 242 -1.54 12.46 -18.71
C VAL A 242 -1.05 11.32 -17.82
N SER A 243 -1.82 10.96 -16.80
CA SER A 243 -1.53 9.83 -15.91
C SER A 243 -1.44 8.50 -16.68
N TYR A 244 -2.34 8.27 -17.63
CA TYR A 244 -2.36 7.09 -18.48
C TYR A 244 -1.14 7.04 -19.41
N ALA A 245 -0.79 8.15 -20.07
CA ALA A 245 0.37 8.23 -20.94
C ALA A 245 1.67 7.96 -20.16
N PHE A 246 1.82 8.59 -18.98
CA PHE A 246 2.96 8.35 -18.10
C PHE A 246 3.06 6.89 -17.66
N HIS A 247 1.94 6.30 -17.24
CA HIS A 247 1.91 4.91 -16.82
C HIS A 247 2.26 3.94 -17.96
N SER A 248 1.77 4.21 -19.16
CA SER A 248 2.03 3.41 -20.36
C SER A 248 3.51 3.46 -20.76
N GLU A 249 4.10 4.67 -20.79
CA GLU A 249 5.53 4.85 -21.05
C GLU A 249 6.38 4.11 -20.00
N ARG A 250 5.98 4.18 -18.73
CA ARG A 250 6.66 3.46 -17.64
C ARG A 250 6.59 1.95 -17.77
N LYS A 251 5.47 1.41 -18.27
CA LYS A 251 5.33 -0.02 -18.55
C LYS A 251 6.18 -0.46 -19.73
N LEU A 252 6.30 0.37 -20.77
CA LEU A 252 7.08 0.07 -21.96
C LEU A 252 8.59 0.19 -21.73
N HIS A 253 9.02 1.13 -20.89
CA HIS A 253 10.43 1.47 -20.68
C HIS A 253 10.83 1.52 -19.19
N PRO A 254 10.61 0.45 -18.40
CA PRO A 254 10.82 0.46 -16.95
C PRO A 254 12.24 0.88 -16.53
N GLU A 255 13.25 0.64 -17.38
CA GLU A 255 14.64 1.04 -17.18
C GLU A 255 14.83 2.56 -17.04
N LYS A 256 13.98 3.36 -17.70
CA LYS A 256 14.04 4.83 -17.64
C LYS A 256 13.41 5.40 -16.37
N PHE A 257 12.58 4.61 -15.67
CA PHE A 257 11.75 5.10 -14.57
C PHE A 257 12.23 4.71 -13.17
N LYS A 258 13.54 4.48 -13.02
CA LYS A 258 14.15 4.09 -11.73
C LYS A 258 14.35 5.26 -10.76
N ASN A 259 14.32 6.50 -11.23
CA ASN A 259 14.63 7.68 -10.42
C ASN A 259 13.40 8.59 -10.27
N GLN A 260 13.05 8.94 -9.03
CA GLN A 260 11.88 9.78 -8.74
C GLN A 260 11.90 11.15 -9.46
N LEU A 261 13.05 11.81 -9.55
CA LEU A 261 13.17 13.12 -10.22
C LEU A 261 12.96 12.99 -11.73
N ILE A 262 13.53 11.95 -12.35
CA ILE A 262 13.33 11.66 -13.78
C ILE A 262 11.85 11.37 -14.05
N ASN A 263 11.22 10.60 -13.17
CA ASN A 263 9.80 10.27 -13.29
C ASN A 263 8.92 11.53 -13.18
N GLN A 264 9.19 12.40 -12.21
CA GLN A 264 8.48 13.67 -12.04
C GLN A 264 8.68 14.60 -13.23
N SER A 265 9.90 14.71 -13.77
CA SER A 265 10.20 15.50 -14.96
C SER A 265 9.48 14.97 -16.21
N THR A 266 9.46 13.64 -16.39
CA THR A 266 8.73 13.00 -17.48
C THR A 266 7.22 13.25 -17.38
N TYR A 267 6.65 13.15 -16.17
CA TYR A 267 5.24 13.47 -15.92
C TYR A 267 4.92 14.92 -16.27
N ALA A 268 5.77 15.88 -15.84
CA ALA A 268 5.61 17.29 -16.17
C ALA A 268 5.67 17.54 -17.68
N LYS A 269 6.61 16.91 -18.39
CA LYS A 269 6.72 17.01 -19.86
C LYS A 269 5.44 16.52 -20.54
N LEU A 270 4.89 15.38 -20.12
CA LEU A 270 3.62 14.87 -20.65
C LEU A 270 2.46 15.84 -20.37
N GLY A 271 2.40 16.41 -19.16
CA GLY A 271 1.42 17.45 -18.81
C GLY A 271 1.50 18.67 -19.73
N CYS A 272 2.70 19.14 -20.07
CA CYS A 272 2.89 20.25 -21.01
C CYS A 272 2.42 19.90 -22.43
N THR A 273 2.67 18.67 -22.90
CA THR A 273 2.22 18.24 -24.25
C THR A 273 0.71 18.13 -24.39
N GLN A 274 -0.02 17.98 -23.29
CA GLN A 274 -1.48 17.90 -23.26
C GLN A 274 -2.15 19.26 -23.02
N GLY A 275 -1.40 20.37 -23.06
CA GLY A 275 -1.96 21.72 -23.03
C GLY A 275 -2.26 22.29 -21.64
N TRP A 276 -1.83 21.64 -20.55
CA TRP A 276 -2.03 22.14 -19.16
C TRP A 276 -1.41 23.54 -18.95
N PHE A 277 -0.28 23.81 -19.61
CA PHE A 277 0.45 25.09 -19.54
C PHE A 277 0.51 25.84 -20.88
N CYS A 278 0.08 25.19 -21.97
CA CYS A 278 0.12 25.71 -23.33
C CYS A 278 -1.25 25.51 -23.98
N ALA A 279 -2.29 26.11 -23.40
CA ALA A 279 -3.58 26.16 -24.06
C ALA A 279 -3.40 26.83 -25.43
N SER A 280 -3.89 26.21 -26.49
CA SER A 280 -3.98 26.88 -27.80
C SER A 280 -4.78 28.16 -27.61
N LEU A 281 -4.19 29.32 -27.93
CA LEU A 281 -4.89 30.61 -27.97
C LEU A 281 -6.04 30.64 -28.99
N PHE A 282 -6.17 29.58 -29.79
CA PHE A 282 -7.27 29.35 -30.71
C PHE A 282 -8.09 28.17 -30.22
N HIS A 283 -9.22 28.46 -29.57
CA HIS A 283 -10.35 27.53 -29.52
C HIS A 283 -11.28 27.85 -30.69
N PRO A 284 -11.63 26.88 -31.56
CA PRO A 284 -12.78 27.04 -32.44
C PRO A 284 -14.01 27.25 -31.56
N ALA A 285 -14.80 28.29 -31.86
CA ALA A 285 -16.09 28.46 -31.20
C ALA A 285 -16.93 27.18 -31.39
N SER A 286 -17.45 26.62 -30.30
CA SER A 286 -18.40 25.51 -30.38
C SER A 286 -19.65 25.98 -31.14
N GLN A 287 -19.97 25.31 -32.25
CA GLN A 287 -21.29 25.40 -32.88
C GLN A 287 -22.32 24.61 -32.07
#